data_AF-A0A1D1YG60-F1
#
_entry.id   AF-A0A1D1YG60-F1
#
_cell.length_a   1.000
_cell.length_b   1.000
_cell.length_c   1.000
_cell.angle_alpha   90.00
_cell.angle_beta   90.00
_cell.angle_gamma   90.00
#
_symmetry.space_group_name_H-M   'P 1'
#
loop_
_entity.id
_entity.type
_entity.pdbx_description
1 polymer ?
#
loop_
_entity_poly.entity_id
_entity_poly.type
_entity_poly.pdbx_seq_one_letter_code
_entity_poly.pdbx_strand_id
1 'polypeptide(L)'
;MSGRLNNDTMIIKAKRTNHGETTARRIHVEKDIKLEELEYKIRERFDISYDKGVELFYVDEDNDRVVVTFEDELTLALGSNKVPVFEIVVKPRVIDSEYTYPQVPRGKPGDCVEILVESQFLTLANAMRDDTKAWGTYAYTNDSDIVKVLAHSEKIDLPENPPPFNAIITLRLLPGNLKYIGSTSQGITTLNYGPYDSSYIIESVRTVPIHEKAYFDSNDI
;
A
#
# COMPACT_ATOMS: atom_id res chain seq x y z
N MET A 1 25.26 29.02 -22.99
CA MET A 1 25.34 27.59 -22.64
C MET A 1 23.92 27.06 -22.58
N SER A 2 23.48 26.37 -23.62
CA SER A 2 22.13 25.80 -23.70
C SER A 2 22.02 24.62 -22.73
N GLY A 3 21.02 24.64 -21.87
CA GLY A 3 20.67 23.50 -21.03
C GLY A 3 20.30 22.30 -21.88
N ARG A 4 21.03 21.20 -21.72
CA ARG A 4 20.57 19.88 -22.18
C ARG A 4 19.35 19.52 -21.34
N LEU A 5 18.16 19.65 -21.92
CA LEU A 5 16.97 18.99 -21.43
C LEU A 5 17.21 17.48 -21.54
N ASN A 6 17.29 16.80 -20.40
CA ASN A 6 17.53 15.36 -20.36
C ASN A 6 16.28 14.67 -20.93
N ASN A 7 16.43 14.07 -22.11
CA ASN A 7 15.33 13.62 -22.96
C ASN A 7 14.92 12.17 -22.63
N ASP A 8 14.90 11.81 -21.35
CA ASP A 8 14.84 10.41 -20.91
C ASP A 8 13.44 9.95 -20.44
N THR A 9 12.43 10.46 -21.13
CA THR A 9 11.05 10.00 -20.95
C THR A 9 10.60 9.20 -22.17
N MET A 10 9.63 8.32 -21.96
CA MET A 10 8.94 7.60 -23.02
C MET A 10 7.43 7.62 -22.82
N ILE A 11 6.70 7.26 -23.87
CA ILE A 11 5.25 7.06 -23.80
C ILE A 11 4.99 5.57 -23.75
N ILE A 12 4.24 5.12 -22.76
CA ILE A 12 3.64 3.79 -22.71
C ILE A 12 2.14 3.87 -23.00
N LYS A 13 1.56 2.76 -23.42
CA LYS A 13 0.11 2.58 -23.52
C LYS A 13 -0.35 1.60 -22.46
N ALA A 14 -1.20 2.03 -21.55
CA ALA A 14 -1.84 1.17 -20.57
C ALA A 14 -3.29 0.90 -20.99
N LYS A 15 -3.76 -0.34 -20.87
CA LYS A 15 -5.12 -0.76 -21.20
C LYS A 15 -5.74 -1.45 -20.00
N ARG A 16 -6.98 -1.11 -19.68
CA ARG A 16 -7.79 -1.80 -18.68
C ARG A 16 -9.10 -2.22 -19.31
N THR A 17 -9.47 -3.48 -19.13
CA THR A 17 -10.79 -3.99 -19.54
C THR A 17 -11.64 -4.15 -18.30
N ASN A 18 -12.82 -3.53 -18.26
CA ASN A 18 -13.79 -3.67 -17.18
C ASN A 18 -15.18 -3.92 -17.76
N HIS A 19 -15.87 -4.96 -17.30
CA HIS A 19 -17.20 -5.35 -17.79
C HIS A 19 -17.35 -5.39 -19.33
N GLY A 20 -16.29 -5.83 -20.04
CA GLY A 20 -16.26 -5.91 -21.51
C GLY A 20 -15.90 -4.60 -22.22
N GLU A 21 -15.76 -3.49 -21.50
CA GLU A 21 -15.31 -2.22 -22.06
C GLU A 21 -13.81 -2.03 -21.84
N THR A 22 -13.07 -1.77 -22.92
CA THR A 22 -11.62 -1.51 -22.85
C THR A 22 -11.35 -0.01 -22.86
N THR A 23 -10.75 0.50 -21.79
CA THR A 23 -10.19 1.86 -21.77
C THR A 23 -8.68 1.78 -21.95
N ALA A 24 -8.13 2.64 -22.82
CA ALA A 24 -6.68 2.77 -23.01
C ALA A 24 -6.20 4.20 -22.76
N ARG A 25 -5.05 4.34 -22.13
CA ARG A 25 -4.41 5.63 -21.84
C ARG A 25 -2.96 5.62 -22.30
N ARG A 26 -2.49 6.77 -22.79
CA ARG A 26 -1.06 7.00 -23.08
C ARG A 26 -0.48 7.78 -21.90
N ILE A 27 0.60 7.26 -21.33
CA ILE A 27 1.20 7.79 -20.09
C ILE A 27 2.67 8.11 -20.37
N HIS A 28 3.11 9.31 -20.00
CA HIS A 28 4.53 9.67 -20.00
C HIS A 28 5.19 9.10 -18.74
N VAL A 29 6.30 8.39 -18.92
CA VAL A 29 7.09 7.79 -17.84
C VAL A 29 8.57 8.05 -18.09
N GLU A 30 9.37 8.06 -17.02
CA GLU A 30 10.83 8.01 -17.12
C GLU A 30 11.25 6.63 -17.64
N LYS A 31 12.37 6.55 -18.39
CA LYS A 31 12.80 5.26 -18.95
C LYS A 31 13.28 4.28 -17.88
N ASP A 32 13.71 4.77 -16.72
CA ASP A 32 14.18 4.03 -15.55
C ASP A 32 13.14 4.00 -14.41
N ILE A 33 11.87 4.27 -14.72
CA ILE A 33 10.76 4.24 -13.77
C ILE A 33 10.73 2.92 -12.98
N LYS A 34 10.50 3.02 -11.67
CA LYS A 34 10.31 1.86 -10.78
C LYS A 34 8.92 1.27 -10.91
N LEU A 35 8.80 -0.03 -10.66
CA LEU A 35 7.53 -0.74 -10.79
C LEU A 35 6.46 -0.15 -9.87
N GLU A 36 6.82 0.20 -8.62
CA GLU A 36 5.93 0.87 -7.67
C GLU A 36 5.44 2.23 -8.19
N GLU A 37 6.32 3.03 -8.81
CA GLU A 37 5.93 4.34 -9.36
C GLU A 37 5.04 4.18 -10.60
N LEU A 38 5.31 3.19 -11.45
CA LEU A 38 4.45 2.87 -12.58
C LEU A 38 3.06 2.45 -12.11
N GLU A 39 2.97 1.58 -11.09
CA GLU A 39 1.71 1.18 -10.48
C GLU A 39 0.95 2.38 -9.92
N TYR A 40 1.62 3.27 -9.17
CA TYR A 40 1.04 4.53 -8.68
C TYR A 40 0.41 5.35 -9.82
N LYS A 41 1.18 5.61 -10.90
CA LYS A 41 0.67 6.38 -12.05
C LYS A 41 -0.52 5.68 -12.72
N ILE A 42 -0.52 4.35 -12.79
CA ILE A 42 -1.63 3.57 -13.35
C ILE A 42 -2.87 3.71 -12.47
N ARG A 43 -2.75 3.56 -11.15
CA ARG A 43 -3.87 3.71 -10.20
C ARG A 43 -4.54 5.07 -10.35
N GLU A 44 -3.75 6.14 -10.35
CA GLU A 44 -4.21 7.52 -10.54
C GLU A 44 -4.93 7.73 -11.88
N ARG A 45 -4.42 7.12 -12.96
CA ARG A 45 -5.00 7.30 -14.29
C ARG A 45 -6.28 6.50 -14.50
N PHE A 46 -6.44 5.38 -13.82
CA PHE A 46 -7.57 4.47 -13.99
C PHE A 46 -8.55 4.45 -12.80
N ASP A 47 -8.35 5.34 -11.82
CA ASP A 47 -9.16 5.45 -10.61
C ASP A 47 -9.27 4.09 -9.89
N ILE A 48 -8.11 3.46 -9.65
CA ILE A 48 -8.02 2.14 -9.01
C ILE A 48 -7.62 2.31 -7.55
N SER A 49 -8.57 2.03 -6.65
CA SER A 49 -8.35 2.08 -5.21
C SER A 49 -7.30 1.07 -4.72
N TYR A 50 -6.59 1.43 -3.64
CA TYR A 50 -5.51 0.63 -3.04
C TYR A 50 -6.00 -0.65 -2.33
N ASP A 51 -7.30 -0.79 -2.11
CA ASP A 51 -7.92 -2.06 -1.66
C ASP A 51 -7.94 -3.14 -2.78
N LYS A 52 -7.57 -2.78 -4.02
CA LYS A 52 -7.46 -3.71 -5.14
C LYS A 52 -6.01 -4.04 -5.48
N GLY A 53 -5.77 -5.29 -5.85
CA GLY A 53 -4.53 -5.71 -6.49
C GLY A 53 -4.49 -5.24 -7.94
N VAL A 54 -3.31 -4.84 -8.41
CA VAL A 54 -3.04 -4.51 -9.80
C VAL A 54 -2.00 -5.48 -10.32
N GLU A 55 -2.32 -6.19 -11.39
CA GLU A 55 -1.34 -6.97 -12.14
C GLU A 55 -1.14 -6.32 -13.50
N LEU A 56 0.13 -6.21 -13.88
CA LEU A 56 0.55 -5.70 -15.18
C LEU A 56 0.98 -6.87 -16.06
N PHE A 57 0.54 -6.85 -17.31
CA PHE A 57 0.97 -7.80 -18.32
C PHE A 57 1.46 -7.05 -19.56
N TYR A 58 2.41 -7.62 -20.28
CA TYR A 58 2.74 -7.21 -21.63
C TYR A 58 2.66 -8.42 -22.57
N VAL A 59 2.67 -8.15 -23.88
CA VAL A 59 2.81 -9.20 -24.89
C VAL A 59 4.23 -9.12 -25.42
N ASP A 60 4.96 -10.23 -25.35
CA ASP A 60 6.34 -10.31 -25.82
C ASP A 60 6.42 -10.58 -27.34
N GLU A 61 7.63 -10.83 -27.83
CA GLU A 61 7.92 -11.15 -29.22
C GLU A 61 7.34 -12.48 -29.70
N ASP A 62 7.14 -13.43 -28.79
CA ASP A 62 6.53 -14.74 -29.05
C ASP A 62 5.00 -14.71 -28.96
N ASN A 63 4.43 -13.53 -28.71
CA ASN A 63 3.00 -13.27 -28.52
C ASN A 63 2.44 -13.96 -27.27
N ASP A 64 3.30 -14.20 -26.28
CA ASP A 64 2.91 -14.67 -24.96
C ASP A 64 2.52 -13.51 -24.06
N ARG A 65 1.50 -13.73 -23.23
CA ARG A 65 1.01 -12.75 -22.25
C ARG A 65 1.80 -12.92 -20.96
N VAL A 66 2.83 -12.09 -20.79
CA VAL A 66 3.80 -12.18 -19.70
C VAL A 66 3.44 -11.19 -18.59
N VAL A 67 3.47 -11.66 -17.34
CA VAL A 67 3.22 -10.83 -16.15
C VAL A 67 4.47 -10.00 -15.80
N VAL A 68 4.27 -8.81 -15.25
CA VAL A 68 5.34 -7.94 -14.75
C VAL A 68 5.17 -7.79 -13.24
N THR A 69 6.04 -8.46 -12.49
CA THR A 69 6.08 -8.54 -11.03
C THR A 69 7.41 -8.06 -10.44
N PHE A 70 8.48 -8.02 -11.24
CA PHE A 70 9.81 -7.58 -10.83
C PHE A 70 10.38 -6.48 -11.74
N GLU A 71 11.42 -5.80 -11.24
CA GLU A 71 12.07 -4.66 -11.92
C GLU A 71 12.79 -5.04 -13.22
N ASP A 72 13.34 -6.24 -13.30
CA ASP A 72 13.97 -6.78 -14.50
C ASP A 72 12.93 -7.12 -15.58
N GLU A 73 11.79 -7.71 -15.20
CA GLU A 73 10.65 -7.93 -16.07
C GLU A 73 10.08 -6.61 -16.60
N LEU A 74 10.00 -5.57 -15.77
CA LEU A 74 9.59 -4.23 -16.21
C LEU A 74 10.56 -3.66 -17.24
N THR A 75 11.87 -3.82 -17.01
CA THR A 75 12.91 -3.38 -17.94
C THR A 75 12.75 -4.06 -19.31
N LEU A 76 12.48 -5.37 -19.33
CA LEU A 76 12.19 -6.11 -20.56
C LEU A 76 10.91 -5.63 -21.24
N ALA A 77 9.83 -5.44 -20.47
CA ALA A 77 8.55 -4.96 -21.00
C ALA A 77 8.66 -3.57 -21.63
N LEU A 78 9.42 -2.66 -21.02
CA LEU A 78 9.69 -1.32 -21.57
C LEU A 78 10.55 -1.35 -22.84
N GLY A 79 11.37 -2.39 -23.02
CA GLY A 79 12.17 -2.62 -24.22
C GLY A 79 11.44 -3.35 -25.35
N SER A 80 10.32 -4.03 -25.05
CA SER A 80 9.62 -4.92 -25.99
C SER A 80 9.11 -4.24 -27.27
N ASN A 81 8.78 -2.94 -27.18
CA ASN A 81 8.10 -2.21 -28.26
C ASN A 81 8.48 -0.74 -28.27
N LYS A 82 8.38 -0.09 -29.44
CA LYS A 82 8.59 1.37 -29.57
C LYS A 82 7.66 2.19 -28.66
N VAL A 83 6.46 1.68 -28.41
CA VAL A 83 5.51 2.17 -27.42
C VAL A 83 5.08 0.95 -26.62
N PRO A 84 5.68 0.69 -25.45
CA PRO A 84 5.34 -0.44 -24.61
C PRO A 84 3.85 -0.45 -24.29
N VAL A 85 3.23 -1.63 -24.35
CA VAL A 85 1.80 -1.79 -24.09
C VAL A 85 1.61 -2.67 -22.87
N PHE A 86 0.98 -2.12 -21.85
CA PHE A 86 0.62 -2.85 -20.64
C PHE A 86 -0.89 -3.11 -20.62
N GLU A 87 -1.27 -4.35 -20.36
CA GLU A 87 -2.60 -4.74 -19.94
C GLU A 87 -2.67 -4.73 -18.41
N ILE A 88 -3.70 -4.08 -17.88
CA ILE A 88 -3.96 -3.94 -16.45
C ILE A 88 -5.10 -4.88 -16.08
N VAL A 89 -4.83 -5.79 -15.17
CA VAL A 89 -5.86 -6.59 -14.50
C VAL A 89 -6.01 -6.07 -13.08
N VAL A 90 -7.23 -5.67 -12.73
CA VAL A 90 -7.58 -5.31 -11.35
C VAL A 90 -8.20 -6.53 -10.71
N LYS A 91 -7.59 -7.03 -9.64
CA LYS A 91 -8.10 -8.16 -8.86
C LYS A 91 -8.50 -7.70 -7.47
N PRO A 92 -9.42 -8.42 -6.80
CA PRO A 92 -9.52 -8.33 -5.36
C PRO A 92 -8.12 -8.51 -4.77
N ARG A 93 -7.70 -7.61 -3.88
CA ARG A 93 -6.50 -7.84 -3.10
C ARG A 93 -6.78 -9.04 -2.20
N VAL A 94 -5.92 -10.05 -2.22
CA VAL A 94 -6.06 -11.18 -1.30
C VAL A 94 -5.72 -10.63 0.08
N ILE A 95 -6.74 -10.53 0.93
CA ILE A 95 -6.59 -10.23 2.35
C ILE A 95 -6.48 -11.59 3.04
N ASP A 96 -5.32 -11.86 3.62
CA ASP A 96 -5.03 -13.13 4.28
C ASP A 96 -5.75 -13.25 5.62
N SER A 97 -5.96 -12.12 6.30
CA SER A 97 -6.68 -12.07 7.58
C SER A 97 -7.19 -10.68 7.89
N GLU A 98 -8.24 -10.63 8.71
CA GLU A 98 -8.90 -9.40 9.15
C GLU A 98 -8.91 -9.35 10.68
N TYR A 99 -8.68 -8.17 11.24
CA TYR A 99 -8.66 -7.94 12.68
C TYR A 99 -9.42 -6.67 13.03
N THR A 100 -9.82 -6.56 14.30
CA THR A 100 -10.32 -5.30 14.86
C THR A 100 -9.36 -4.82 15.93
N TYR A 101 -8.94 -3.55 15.87
CA TYR A 101 -8.10 -2.96 16.91
C TYR A 101 -8.80 -3.05 18.27
N PRO A 102 -8.10 -3.45 19.36
CA PRO A 102 -6.64 -3.53 19.50
C PRO A 102 -6.02 -4.92 19.33
N GLN A 103 -6.64 -5.82 18.56
CA GLN A 103 -6.04 -7.14 18.28
C GLN A 103 -4.70 -6.99 17.55
N VAL A 104 -3.70 -7.73 18.02
CA VAL A 104 -2.38 -7.79 17.37
C VAL A 104 -2.45 -8.72 16.15
N PRO A 105 -2.13 -8.24 14.94
CA PRO A 105 -2.18 -9.06 13.75
C PRO A 105 -1.14 -10.17 13.80
N ARG A 106 -1.54 -11.36 13.33
CA ARG A 106 -0.68 -12.54 13.20
C ARG A 106 -0.74 -13.06 11.78
N GLY A 107 0.35 -13.70 11.36
CA GLY A 107 0.50 -14.27 10.03
C GLY A 107 1.97 -14.51 9.72
N LYS A 108 2.25 -14.78 8.45
CA LYS A 108 3.60 -15.00 7.92
C LYS A 108 4.08 -13.75 7.19
N PRO A 109 5.41 -13.58 7.05
CA PRO A 109 5.95 -12.58 6.13
C PRO A 109 5.34 -12.71 4.74
N GLY A 110 4.86 -11.59 4.20
CA GLY A 110 4.13 -11.53 2.94
C GLY A 110 2.61 -11.46 3.10
N ASP A 111 2.03 -11.83 4.25
CA ASP A 111 0.58 -11.77 4.43
C ASP A 111 0.08 -10.31 4.42
N CYS A 112 -1.03 -10.09 3.71
CA CYS A 112 -1.79 -8.84 3.69
C CYS A 112 -2.89 -8.91 4.75
N VAL A 113 -2.87 -7.97 5.70
CA VAL A 113 -3.82 -7.96 6.82
C VAL A 113 -4.61 -6.66 6.80
N GLU A 114 -5.93 -6.72 6.92
CA GLU A 114 -6.75 -5.53 7.17
C GLU A 114 -7.12 -5.42 8.66
N ILE A 115 -7.04 -4.20 9.18
CA ILE A 115 -7.43 -3.90 10.56
C ILE A 115 -8.45 -2.78 10.56
N LEU A 116 -9.65 -3.08 11.10
CA LEU A 116 -10.63 -2.06 11.41
C LEU A 116 -10.27 -1.36 12.71
N VAL A 117 -10.15 -0.04 12.63
CA VAL A 117 -9.98 0.85 13.78
C VAL A 117 -11.22 1.72 13.86
N GLU A 118 -12.00 1.52 14.92
CA GLU A 118 -13.19 2.33 15.15
C GLU A 118 -12.84 3.78 15.48
N SER A 119 -13.73 4.69 15.08
CA SER A 119 -13.67 6.14 15.32
C SER A 119 -13.17 6.51 16.73
N GLN A 120 -13.66 5.82 17.77
CA GLN A 120 -13.32 6.10 19.17
C GLN A 120 -11.83 5.97 19.49
N PHE A 121 -11.08 5.20 18.70
CA PHE A 121 -9.64 5.00 18.84
C PHE A 121 -8.81 5.96 17.97
N LEU A 122 -9.41 6.58 16.95
CA LEU A 122 -8.74 7.45 15.98
C LEU A 122 -8.53 8.86 16.51
N THR A 123 -7.81 8.99 17.63
CA THR A 123 -7.49 10.29 18.24
C THR A 123 -6.02 10.38 18.64
N LEU A 124 -5.49 11.62 18.68
CA LEU A 124 -4.14 11.88 19.20
C LEU A 124 -3.99 11.38 20.63
N ALA A 125 -5.02 11.56 21.46
CA ALA A 125 -5.01 11.08 22.85
C ALA A 125 -4.77 9.56 22.92
N ASN A 126 -5.43 8.77 22.07
CA ASN A 126 -5.22 7.32 22.03
C ASN A 126 -3.81 6.95 21.50
N ALA A 127 -3.34 7.61 20.45
CA ALA A 127 -1.98 7.40 19.92
C ALA A 127 -0.88 7.70 20.95
N MET A 128 -1.15 8.61 21.90
CA MET A 128 -0.18 9.08 22.89
C MET A 128 -0.33 8.45 24.27
N ARG A 129 -1.24 7.47 24.46
CA ARG A 129 -1.37 6.77 25.76
C ARG A 129 -0.06 6.11 26.19
N ASP A 130 0.12 5.98 27.49
CA ASP A 130 1.31 5.36 28.05
C ASP A 130 1.42 3.87 27.73
N ASP A 131 0.29 3.18 27.55
CA ASP A 131 0.22 1.75 27.21
C ASP A 131 0.27 1.46 25.71
N THR A 132 0.15 2.46 24.83
CA THR A 132 0.39 2.29 23.40
C THR A 132 1.88 2.46 23.11
N LYS A 133 2.59 1.36 22.84
CA LYS A 133 4.02 1.39 22.49
C LYS A 133 4.19 1.01 21.03
N ALA A 134 5.16 1.64 20.37
CA ALA A 134 5.56 1.30 19.01
C ALA A 134 7.08 1.37 18.90
N TRP A 135 7.66 0.47 18.11
CA TRP A 135 9.09 0.32 17.97
C TRP A 135 9.50 0.33 16.50
N GLY A 136 10.40 1.23 16.13
CA GLY A 136 10.86 1.40 14.75
C GLY A 136 10.25 2.58 14.00
N THR A 137 10.66 2.70 12.74
CA THR A 137 10.27 3.73 11.78
C THR A 137 10.26 3.09 10.40
N TYR A 138 9.24 3.41 9.59
CA TYR A 138 8.89 2.74 8.33
C TYR A 138 8.46 1.28 8.50
N ALA A 139 9.31 0.44 9.12
CA ALA A 139 8.97 -0.90 9.59
C ALA A 139 8.92 -0.93 11.12
N TYR A 140 7.87 -1.54 11.65
CA TYR A 140 7.58 -1.60 13.08
C TYR A 140 7.57 -3.04 13.56
N THR A 141 7.97 -3.33 14.80
CA THR A 141 7.78 -4.68 15.37
C THR A 141 6.30 -5.04 15.33
N ASN A 142 5.95 -6.32 15.10
CA ASN A 142 4.55 -6.65 14.84
C ASN A 142 3.62 -6.47 16.05
N ASP A 143 4.16 -6.29 17.26
CA ASP A 143 3.44 -5.93 18.48
C ASP A 143 3.31 -4.42 18.71
N SER A 144 3.82 -3.58 17.80
CA SER A 144 3.64 -2.12 17.85
C SER A 144 2.17 -1.73 17.73
N ASP A 145 1.72 -0.84 18.60
CA ASP A 145 0.36 -0.31 18.61
C ASP A 145 0.02 0.40 17.29
N ILE A 146 -1.05 -0.06 16.65
CA ILE A 146 -1.44 0.35 15.31
C ILE A 146 -1.86 1.82 15.27
N VAL A 147 -2.54 2.34 16.30
CA VAL A 147 -2.98 3.75 16.32
C VAL A 147 -1.79 4.69 16.50
N LYS A 148 -0.83 4.33 17.37
CA LYS A 148 0.43 5.08 17.50
C LYS A 148 1.24 5.05 16.21
N VAL A 149 1.37 3.88 15.57
CA VAL A 149 2.10 3.76 14.29
C VAL A 149 1.41 4.53 13.18
N LEU A 150 0.08 4.50 13.12
CA LEU A 150 -0.71 5.23 12.15
C LEU A 150 -0.45 6.73 12.24
N ALA A 151 -0.50 7.31 13.45
CA ALA A 151 -0.18 8.71 13.70
C ALA A 151 1.27 9.06 13.37
N HIS A 152 2.22 8.20 13.78
CA HIS A 152 3.64 8.39 13.50
C HIS A 152 3.98 8.28 12.00
N SER A 153 3.24 7.48 11.24
CA SER A 153 3.49 7.25 9.81
C SER A 153 2.97 8.36 8.90
N GLU A 154 2.25 9.35 9.46
CA GLU A 154 1.65 10.48 8.72
C GLU A 154 0.66 10.05 7.62
N LYS A 155 0.15 8.81 7.66
CA LYS A 155 -0.83 8.33 6.67
C LYS A 155 -2.24 8.82 6.93
N ILE A 156 -2.51 9.33 8.13
CA ILE A 156 -3.76 10.00 8.49
C ILE A 156 -3.49 10.99 9.62
N ASP A 157 -4.07 12.18 9.51
CA ASP A 157 -4.04 13.15 10.60
C ASP A 157 -5.09 12.74 11.65
N LEU A 158 -4.63 12.39 12.85
CA LEU A 158 -5.55 12.07 13.95
C LEU A 158 -6.05 13.37 14.61
N PRO A 159 -7.37 13.53 14.77
CA PRO A 159 -7.95 14.68 15.49
C PRO A 159 -7.86 14.51 17.02
N GLU A 160 -8.19 15.59 17.75
CA GLU A 160 -8.36 15.53 19.21
C GLU A 160 -9.60 14.71 19.64
N ASN A 161 -10.68 14.80 18.87
CA ASN A 161 -11.95 14.13 19.13
C ASN A 161 -12.25 13.05 18.07
N PRO A 162 -12.96 11.96 18.40
CA PRO A 162 -13.28 10.90 17.45
C PRO A 162 -13.90 11.42 16.13
N PRO A 163 -13.33 11.08 14.95
CA PRO A 163 -13.84 11.53 13.66
C PRO A 163 -15.13 10.80 13.26
N PRO A 164 -15.94 11.32 12.32
CA PRO A 164 -17.20 10.67 11.90
C PRO A 164 -17.00 9.46 10.95
N PHE A 165 -15.89 8.73 11.08
CA PHE A 165 -15.54 7.57 10.28
C PHE A 165 -14.73 6.54 11.10
N ASN A 166 -14.78 5.28 10.67
CA ASN A 166 -13.78 4.29 11.05
C ASN A 166 -12.65 4.29 10.00
N ALA A 167 -11.53 3.64 10.31
CA ALA A 167 -10.43 3.43 9.37
C ALA A 167 -10.20 1.94 9.17
N ILE A 168 -9.93 1.54 7.93
CA ILE A 168 -9.41 0.22 7.60
C ILE A 168 -7.96 0.41 7.16
N ILE A 169 -7.06 -0.25 7.88
CA ILE A 169 -5.62 -0.16 7.72
C ILE A 169 -5.13 -1.45 7.09
N THR A 170 -4.51 -1.36 5.94
CA THR A 170 -3.88 -2.50 5.28
C THR A 170 -2.41 -2.56 5.69
N LEU A 171 -2.04 -3.68 6.30
CA LEU A 171 -0.67 -3.99 6.73
C LEU A 171 -0.07 -5.07 5.83
N ARG A 172 1.23 -4.96 5.59
CA ARG A 172 2.05 -6.09 5.14
C ARG A 172 2.84 -6.62 6.31
N LEU A 173 2.70 -7.91 6.60
CA LEU A 173 3.60 -8.58 7.54
C LEU A 173 4.95 -8.83 6.85
N LEU A 174 6.02 -8.59 7.58
CA LEU A 174 7.41 -8.69 7.10
C LEU A 174 8.23 -9.58 8.04
N PRO A 175 9.38 -10.10 7.59
CA PRO A 175 10.33 -10.74 8.49
C PRO A 175 10.79 -9.77 9.59
N GLY A 176 11.26 -10.33 10.69
CA GLY A 176 11.92 -9.59 11.75
C GLY A 176 13.21 -8.90 11.31
N ASN A 177 13.56 -7.79 11.98
CA ASN A 177 14.84 -7.11 11.83
C ASN A 177 15.69 -7.29 13.09
N LEU A 178 17.01 -7.24 12.93
CA LEU A 178 17.95 -7.26 14.07
C LEU A 178 17.92 -5.98 14.91
N LYS A 179 17.38 -4.89 14.35
CA LYS A 179 17.27 -3.60 15.02
C LYS A 179 16.13 -2.78 14.42
N TYR A 180 15.39 -2.12 15.30
CA TYR A 180 14.39 -1.12 14.96
C TYR A 180 14.85 0.22 15.51
N ILE A 181 14.94 1.23 14.65
CA ILE A 181 15.30 2.59 15.03
C ILE A 181 14.02 3.39 15.13
N GLY A 182 13.70 3.89 16.32
CA GLY A 182 12.56 4.77 16.53
C GLY A 182 12.88 6.21 16.16
N SER A 183 11.83 6.99 15.90
CA SER A 183 11.93 8.41 15.60
C SER A 183 10.77 9.19 16.19
N THR A 184 10.82 10.51 16.05
CA THR A 184 9.67 11.38 16.32
C THR A 184 9.18 11.95 15.00
N SER A 185 7.89 11.77 14.72
CA SER A 185 7.18 12.43 13.62
C SER A 185 5.86 13.02 14.16
N GLN A 186 5.53 14.25 13.76
CA GLN A 186 4.34 14.99 14.20
C GLN A 186 4.12 14.98 15.73
N GLY A 187 5.20 14.99 16.51
CA GLY A 187 5.13 14.92 17.99
C GLY A 187 4.86 13.52 18.56
N ILE A 188 4.57 12.53 17.72
CA ILE A 188 4.46 11.12 18.10
C ILE A 188 5.86 10.51 18.07
N THR A 189 6.25 9.83 19.16
CA THR A 189 7.56 9.19 19.27
C THR A 189 7.43 7.68 19.35
N THR A 190 8.21 6.98 18.53
CA THR A 190 8.43 5.54 18.60
C THR A 190 9.79 5.23 19.22
N LEU A 191 9.95 3.98 19.66
CA LEU A 191 11.11 3.57 20.45
C LEU A 191 12.09 2.76 19.59
N ASN A 192 13.36 2.78 19.99
CA ASN A 192 14.32 1.82 19.49
C ASN A 192 14.01 0.43 20.07
N TYR A 193 14.30 -0.62 19.29
CA TYR A 193 14.25 -2.00 19.78
C TYR A 193 15.34 -2.86 19.15
N GLY A 194 15.64 -3.97 19.83
CA GLY A 194 16.61 -4.95 19.37
C GLY A 194 16.00 -5.95 18.36
N PRO A 195 16.61 -7.14 18.24
CA PRO A 195 16.08 -8.20 17.40
C PRO A 195 14.65 -8.59 17.77
N TYR A 196 13.81 -8.74 16.76
CA TYR A 196 12.44 -9.21 16.91
C TYR A 196 12.06 -10.06 15.69
N ASP A 197 11.17 -11.04 15.84
CA ASP A 197 10.98 -12.11 14.84
C ASP A 197 10.07 -11.71 13.67
N SER A 198 9.27 -10.66 13.83
CA SER A 198 8.33 -10.20 12.81
C SER A 198 8.12 -8.69 12.84
N SER A 199 7.81 -8.12 11.68
CA SER A 199 7.46 -6.70 11.57
C SER A 199 6.22 -6.49 10.71
N TYR A 200 5.73 -5.25 10.67
CA TYR A 200 4.80 -4.81 9.65
C TYR A 200 5.14 -3.42 9.12
N ILE A 201 4.59 -3.13 7.94
CA ILE A 201 4.47 -1.78 7.38
C ILE A 201 2.99 -1.46 7.16
N ILE A 202 2.61 -0.20 7.25
CA ILE A 202 1.30 0.25 6.76
C ILE A 202 1.42 0.47 5.26
N GLU A 203 0.69 -0.32 4.45
CA GLU A 203 0.64 -0.15 3.00
C GLU A 203 -0.36 0.96 2.64
N SER A 204 -1.58 0.89 3.18
CA SER A 204 -2.65 1.85 2.88
C SER A 204 -3.61 2.04 4.04
N VAL A 205 -4.32 3.17 4.02
CA VAL A 205 -5.38 3.51 4.96
C VAL A 205 -6.57 4.01 4.15
N ARG A 206 -7.77 3.49 4.44
CA ARG A 206 -9.03 3.99 3.88
C ARG A 206 -10.03 4.28 4.98
N THR A 207 -10.82 5.32 4.83
CA THR A 207 -11.88 5.66 5.79
C THR A 207 -13.20 5.03 5.36
N VAL A 208 -14.03 4.65 6.33
CA VAL A 208 -15.34 4.05 6.10
C VAL A 208 -16.40 4.64 7.04
N PRO A 209 -17.68 4.71 6.63
CA PRO A 209 -18.75 5.23 7.49
C PRO A 209 -18.91 4.44 8.80
N ILE A 210 -19.26 5.11 9.91
CA ILE A 210 -19.45 4.48 11.24
C ILE A 210 -20.60 3.46 11.26
N HIS A 211 -21.58 3.58 10.35
CA HIS A 211 -22.86 2.84 10.45
C HIS A 211 -22.92 1.56 9.61
N GLU A 212 -21.83 1.14 8.98
CA GLU A 212 -21.74 -0.20 8.38
C GLU A 212 -21.19 -1.18 9.41
N LYS A 213 -22.11 -1.80 10.15
CA LYS A 213 -21.83 -2.83 11.15
C LYS A 213 -21.33 -4.17 10.57
N ALA A 214 -20.91 -4.21 9.30
CA ALA A 214 -20.69 -5.45 8.55
C ALA A 214 -19.52 -5.37 7.56
N TYR A 215 -18.38 -4.79 7.96
CA TYR A 215 -17.18 -4.86 7.12
C TYR A 215 -16.52 -6.25 7.13
N PHE A 216 -16.65 -7.01 8.21
CA PHE A 216 -16.05 -8.36 8.36
C PHE A 216 -17.08 -9.47 8.58
N ASP A 217 -18.38 -9.13 8.60
CA ASP A 217 -19.48 -10.09 8.80
C ASP A 217 -20.08 -10.60 7.47
N SER A 218 -19.56 -10.22 6.30
CA SER A 218 -20.03 -10.77 5.02
C SER A 218 -19.37 -12.13 4.72
N ASN A 219 -19.67 -13.11 5.57
CA ASN A 219 -19.53 -14.54 5.29
C ASN A 219 -20.90 -15.23 5.44
N ASP A 220 -21.95 -14.62 4.91
CA ASP A 220 -23.28 -15.23 4.78
C ASP A 220 -23.98 -14.74 3.50
N ILE A 221 -23.83 -15.51 2.41
CA ILE A 221 -24.85 -16.23 1.61
C ILE A 221 -24.17 -16.86 0.39
#